data_AF-A0A1F7C0H4-F1
#
_entry.id   AF-A0A1F7C0H4-F1
#
_cell.length_a   1.000
_cell.length_b   1.000
_cell.length_c   1.000
_cell.angle_alpha   90.00
_cell.angle_beta   90.00
_cell.angle_gamma   90.00
#
_symmetry.space_group_name_H-M   'P 1'
#
loop_
_entity.id
_entity.type
_entity.pdbx_description
1 polymer ?
#
loop_
_entity_poly.entity_id
_entity_poly.type
_entity_poly.pdbx_seq_one_letter_code
_entity_poly.pdbx_strand_id
1 'polypeptide(L)'
;MTEGTSFLTLSALILYSPHMKQFLVYWIWPNPAGWNYGDPKIKAAIILFLVMIVLSFMIRFWRTRLKNPVTRNLSASWSRSLFWFAVVALFLIVSRVEEIQFLAMRLLWIFWFVSFFLYLFFQLLQFRRRHYTVLKRVQVVDEREKYLPRRNHY
;
A
#
# COMPACT_ATOMS: atom_id res chain seq x y z
N MET A 1 37.78 -10.10 28.35
CA MET A 1 36.96 -8.88 28.53
C MET A 1 37.44 -7.76 27.57
N THR A 2 37.40 -7.99 26.26
CA THR A 2 37.95 -7.06 25.25
C THR A 2 37.06 -6.87 24.03
N GLU A 3 35.87 -7.47 24.00
CA GLU A 3 34.94 -7.38 22.85
C GLU A 3 33.93 -6.22 22.96
N GLY A 4 33.79 -5.60 24.15
CA GLY A 4 32.82 -4.52 24.37
C GLY A 4 33.25 -3.14 23.85
N THR A 5 34.56 -2.90 23.71
CA THR A 5 35.09 -1.58 23.31
C THR A 5 35.12 -1.39 21.80
N SER A 6 35.18 -2.48 21.01
CA SER A 6 35.18 -2.43 19.54
C SER A 6 33.81 -2.09 18.94
N PHE A 7 32.70 -2.52 19.58
CA PHE A 7 31.35 -2.18 19.13
C PHE A 7 30.99 -0.71 19.36
N LEU A 8 31.47 -0.11 20.45
CA LEU A 8 31.27 1.31 20.77
C LEU A 8 32.12 2.22 19.87
N THR A 9 33.33 1.81 19.50
CA THR A 9 34.15 2.58 18.56
C THR A 9 33.63 2.45 17.13
N LEU A 10 33.17 1.27 16.69
CA LEU A 10 32.59 1.09 15.35
C LEU A 10 31.26 1.85 15.19
N SER A 11 30.40 1.86 16.21
CA SER A 11 29.16 2.67 16.18
C SER A 11 29.43 4.18 16.18
N ALA A 12 30.45 4.63 16.93
CA ALA A 12 30.90 6.02 16.88
C ALA A 12 31.53 6.41 15.52
N LEU A 13 32.23 5.48 14.86
CA LEU A 13 32.87 5.73 13.56
C LEU A 13 31.85 5.80 12.41
N ILE A 14 30.78 5.00 12.47
CA ILE A 14 29.63 5.08 11.56
C ILE A 14 28.90 6.42 11.70
N LEU A 15 28.75 6.90 12.95
CA LEU A 15 28.14 8.21 13.24
C LEU A 15 29.05 9.41 12.89
N TYR A 16 30.38 9.24 12.88
CA TYR A 16 31.34 10.33 12.63
C TYR A 16 31.72 10.50 11.16
N SER A 17 31.37 9.55 10.29
CA SER A 17 31.64 9.68 8.85
C SER A 17 30.88 10.90 8.28
N PRO A 18 31.58 11.91 7.73
CA PRO A 18 30.94 13.13 7.22
C PRO A 18 29.95 12.83 6.10
N HIS A 19 30.20 11.77 5.34
CA HIS A 19 29.27 11.27 4.31
C HIS A 19 28.00 10.65 4.90
N MET A 20 28.09 9.92 6.01
CA MET A 20 26.91 9.37 6.69
C MET A 20 26.09 10.47 7.37
N LYS A 21 26.73 11.48 7.97
CA LYS A 21 26.04 12.65 8.54
C LYS A 21 25.31 13.44 7.45
N GLN A 22 25.95 13.71 6.31
CA GLN A 22 25.32 14.40 5.19
C GLN A 22 24.15 13.59 4.59
N PHE A 23 24.28 12.26 4.51
CA PHE A 23 23.20 11.38 4.07
C PHE A 23 22.01 11.42 5.03
N LEU A 24 22.24 11.19 6.32
CA LEU A 24 21.19 11.23 7.34
C LEU A 24 20.52 12.61 7.41
N VAL A 25 21.32 13.68 7.37
CA VAL A 25 20.82 15.05 7.29
C VAL A 25 19.99 15.23 6.03
N TYR A 26 20.43 14.85 4.83
CA TYR A 26 19.63 15.01 3.61
C TYR A 26 18.27 14.31 3.65
N TRP A 27 18.18 13.16 4.32
CA TRP A 27 16.94 12.40 4.47
C TRP A 27 16.01 12.93 5.58
N ILE A 28 16.59 13.53 6.61
CA ILE A 28 15.89 14.01 7.82
C ILE A 28 15.62 15.53 7.78
N TRP A 29 16.41 16.29 7.03
CA TRP A 29 16.35 17.76 7.01
C TRP A 29 15.06 18.25 6.35
N PRO A 30 14.46 19.31 6.90
CA PRO A 30 13.22 19.89 6.38
C PRO A 30 13.32 20.26 4.90
N ASN A 31 12.17 20.12 4.22
CA ASN A 31 11.98 20.36 2.79
C ASN A 31 12.68 21.66 2.34
N PRO A 32 13.45 21.68 1.24
CA PRO A 32 13.89 22.94 0.65
C PRO A 32 12.66 23.79 0.34
N ALA A 33 12.64 25.01 0.87
CA ALA A 33 11.56 25.98 0.70
C ALA A 33 11.32 26.28 -0.79
N GLY A 34 10.06 26.51 -1.17
CA GLY A 34 9.71 26.96 -2.53
C GLY A 34 8.85 26.01 -3.35
N TRP A 35 8.06 25.13 -2.73
CA TRP A 35 7.01 24.39 -3.43
C TRP A 35 5.72 25.21 -3.40
N ASN A 36 5.25 25.69 -4.55
CA ASN A 36 4.04 26.53 -4.62
C ASN A 36 2.92 25.79 -5.37
N TYR A 37 1.66 26.00 -4.98
CA TYR A 37 0.48 25.54 -5.74
C TYR A 37 0.50 25.97 -7.22
N GLY A 38 1.27 27.00 -7.57
CA GLY A 38 1.52 27.41 -8.95
C GLY A 38 2.27 26.36 -9.79
N ASP A 39 3.09 25.51 -9.17
CA ASP A 39 3.97 24.58 -9.87
C ASP A 39 3.19 23.48 -10.60
N PRO A 40 3.46 23.23 -11.90
CA PRO A 40 2.73 22.24 -12.68
C PRO A 40 2.91 20.82 -12.13
N LYS A 41 4.05 20.54 -11.49
CA LYS A 41 4.35 19.24 -10.86
C LYS A 41 3.41 18.93 -9.70
N ILE A 42 3.13 19.92 -8.86
CA ILE A 42 2.24 19.76 -7.70
C ILE A 42 0.80 19.60 -8.16
N LYS A 43 0.35 20.43 -9.11
CA LYS A 43 -0.98 20.32 -9.71
C LYS A 43 -1.20 18.94 -10.33
N ALA A 44 -0.23 18.43 -11.10
CA ALA A 44 -0.31 17.10 -11.70
C ALA A 44 -0.42 16.00 -10.64
N ALA A 45 0.35 16.10 -9.55
CA ALA A 45 0.31 15.13 -8.47
C ALA A 45 -1.01 15.16 -7.66
N ILE A 46 -1.58 16.34 -7.41
CA ILE A 46 -2.91 16.48 -6.80
C ILE A 46 -3.97 15.83 -7.68
N ILE A 47 -3.96 16.12 -8.99
CA ILE A 47 -4.90 15.54 -9.96
C ILE A 47 -4.77 14.02 -9.97
N LEU A 48 -3.54 13.49 -10.02
CA LEU A 48 -3.27 12.05 -9.98
C LEU A 48 -3.92 11.37 -8.77
N PHE A 49 -3.78 11.94 -7.57
CA PHE A 49 -4.36 11.35 -6.36
C PHE A 49 -5.87 11.52 -6.27
N LEU A 50 -6.42 12.62 -6.80
CA LEU A 50 -7.86 12.79 -6.92
C LEU A 50 -8.46 11.73 -7.87
N VAL A 51 -7.78 11.46 -8.99
CA VAL A 51 -8.13 10.36 -9.91
C VAL A 51 -8.03 9.01 -9.20
N MET A 52 -7.02 8.77 -8.37
CA MET A 52 -6.94 7.55 -7.56
C MET A 52 -8.12 7.40 -6.58
N ILE A 53 -8.59 8.49 -5.96
CA ILE A 53 -9.79 8.47 -5.11
C ILE A 53 -11.01 8.06 -5.94
N VAL A 54 -11.20 8.65 -7.12
CA VAL A 54 -12.32 8.28 -8.02
C VAL A 54 -12.22 6.81 -8.44
N LEU A 55 -11.03 6.35 -8.81
CA LEU A 55 -10.76 4.94 -9.12
C LEU A 55 -11.12 4.02 -7.95
N SER A 56 -10.89 4.44 -6.70
CA SER A 56 -11.26 3.64 -5.52
C SER A 56 -12.77 3.37 -5.45
N PHE A 57 -13.59 4.35 -5.84
CA PHE A 57 -15.04 4.19 -5.93
C PHE A 57 -15.46 3.37 -7.15
N MET A 58 -14.80 3.58 -8.30
CA MET A 58 -15.06 2.78 -9.50
C MET A 58 -14.77 1.29 -9.25
N ILE A 59 -13.68 0.95 -8.54
CA ILE A 59 -13.36 -0.43 -8.16
C ILE A 59 -14.45 -1.01 -7.25
N ARG A 60 -14.98 -0.22 -6.31
CA ARG A 60 -16.09 -0.64 -5.44
C ARG A 60 -17.35 -0.98 -6.25
N PHE A 61 -17.66 -0.15 -7.24
CA PHE A 61 -18.81 -0.36 -8.13
C PHE A 61 -18.59 -1.50 -9.12
N TRP A 62 -17.39 -1.63 -9.68
CA TRP A 62 -17.04 -2.74 -10.56
C TRP A 62 -17.13 -4.08 -9.83
N ARG A 63 -16.72 -4.13 -8.55
CA ARG A 63 -16.81 -5.34 -7.72
C ARG A 63 -18.24 -5.86 -7.57
N THR A 64 -19.26 -4.99 -7.50
CA THR A 64 -20.66 -5.45 -7.37
C THR A 64 -21.17 -6.14 -8.64
N ARG A 65 -20.54 -5.89 -9.79
CA ARG A 65 -20.85 -6.54 -11.07
C ARG A 65 -20.09 -7.86 -11.30
N LEU A 66 -19.16 -8.23 -10.42
CA LEU A 66 -18.39 -9.47 -10.56
C LEU A 66 -19.23 -10.70 -10.16
N LYS A 67 -19.38 -11.64 -11.11
CA LYS A 67 -20.06 -12.93 -10.89
C LYS A 67 -19.19 -13.96 -10.17
N ASN A 68 -17.86 -13.85 -10.26
CA ASN A 68 -16.94 -14.82 -9.65
C ASN A 68 -16.68 -14.47 -8.16
N PRO A 69 -17.08 -15.34 -7.20
CA PRO A 69 -16.98 -15.06 -5.77
C PRO A 69 -15.52 -14.94 -5.29
N VAL A 70 -14.58 -15.63 -5.94
CA VAL A 70 -13.15 -15.56 -5.60
C VAL A 70 -12.62 -14.15 -5.88
N THR A 71 -12.81 -13.64 -7.10
CA THR A 71 -12.37 -12.28 -7.47
C THR A 71 -13.06 -11.19 -6.65
N ARG A 72 -14.33 -11.40 -6.29
CA ARG A 72 -15.11 -10.44 -5.48
C ARG A 72 -14.56 -10.31 -4.06
N ASN A 73 -14.12 -11.42 -3.46
CA ASN A 73 -13.54 -11.42 -2.12
C ASN A 73 -12.11 -10.87 -2.10
N LEU A 74 -11.29 -11.18 -3.11
CA LEU A 74 -9.93 -10.64 -3.19
C LEU A 74 -9.92 -9.12 -3.42
N SER A 75 -10.78 -8.61 -4.30
CA SER A 75 -10.89 -7.17 -4.59
C SER A 75 -11.56 -6.36 -3.47
N ALA A 76 -12.01 -7.01 -2.39
CA ALA A 76 -12.75 -6.33 -1.33
C ALA A 76 -11.91 -5.32 -0.54
N SER A 77 -10.62 -5.60 -0.35
CA SER A 77 -9.69 -4.70 0.32
C SER A 77 -9.15 -3.61 -0.61
N TRP A 78 -9.21 -3.80 -1.92
CA TRP A 78 -8.55 -2.92 -2.91
C TRP A 78 -9.12 -1.51 -2.89
N SER A 79 -10.45 -1.37 -2.90
CA SER A 79 -11.09 -0.06 -2.85
C SER A 79 -10.72 0.72 -1.58
N ARG A 80 -10.78 0.06 -0.41
CA ARG A 80 -10.46 0.71 0.87
C ARG A 80 -8.98 1.07 0.96
N SER A 81 -8.08 0.16 0.58
CA SER A 81 -6.64 0.42 0.61
C SER A 81 -6.25 1.53 -0.37
N LEU A 82 -6.75 1.51 -1.61
CA LEU A 82 -6.46 2.55 -2.61
C LEU A 82 -6.94 3.94 -2.15
N PHE A 83 -8.12 3.99 -1.52
CA PHE A 83 -8.65 5.23 -0.93
C PHE A 83 -7.70 5.77 0.15
N TRP A 84 -7.28 4.93 1.11
CA TRP A 84 -6.36 5.36 2.16
C TRP A 84 -4.99 5.77 1.63
N PHE A 85 -4.43 5.03 0.67
CA PHE A 85 -3.18 5.41 0.03
C PHE A 85 -3.30 6.78 -0.65
N ALA A 86 -4.40 7.04 -1.37
CA ALA A 86 -4.62 8.32 -2.03
C ALA A 86 -4.83 9.47 -1.03
N VAL A 87 -5.58 9.25 0.05
CA VAL A 87 -5.79 10.25 1.12
C VAL A 87 -4.47 10.59 1.82
N VAL A 88 -3.67 9.59 2.19
CA VAL A 88 -2.36 9.80 2.83
C VAL A 88 -1.41 10.54 1.88
N ALA A 89 -1.40 10.18 0.59
CA ALA A 89 -0.55 10.84 -0.40
C ALA A 89 -0.97 12.31 -0.63
N LEU A 90 -2.27 12.57 -0.66
CA LEU A 90 -2.81 13.93 -0.76
C LEU A 90 -2.43 14.76 0.47
N PHE A 91 -2.52 14.18 1.67
CA PHE A 91 -2.09 14.82 2.91
C PHE A 91 -0.60 15.14 2.90
N LEU A 92 0.25 14.21 2.44
CA LEU A 92 1.69 14.41 2.29
C LEU A 92 2.05 15.50 1.26
N ILE A 93 1.26 15.67 0.19
CA ILE A 93 1.44 16.79 -0.75
C ILE A 93 1.06 18.10 -0.10
N VAL A 94 -0.11 18.18 0.52
CA VAL A 94 -0.59 19.42 1.13
C VAL A 94 0.38 19.85 2.23
N SER A 95 0.81 18.94 3.10
CA SER A 95 1.81 19.24 4.13
C SER A 95 3.15 19.69 3.55
N ARG A 96 3.49 19.25 2.34
CA ARG A 96 4.71 19.66 1.65
C ARG A 96 4.60 21.08 1.08
N VAL A 97 3.42 21.45 0.57
CA VAL A 97 3.17 22.81 0.07
C VAL A 97 3.05 23.82 1.21
N GLU A 98 2.42 23.42 2.32
CA GLU A 98 2.32 24.22 3.55
C GLU A 98 3.62 24.26 4.37
N GLU A 99 4.73 23.75 3.81
CA GLU A 99 6.07 23.72 4.41
C GLU A 99 6.10 23.14 5.85
N ILE A 100 5.18 22.21 6.18
CA ILE A 100 5.11 21.55 7.49
C ILE A 100 6.32 20.62 7.63
N GLN A 101 7.37 21.13 8.29
CA GLN A 101 8.70 20.53 8.34
C GLN A 101 8.73 19.06 8.74
N PHE A 102 7.90 18.63 9.70
CA PHE A 102 7.87 17.26 10.20
C PHE A 102 7.18 16.26 9.25
N LEU A 103 6.21 16.70 8.44
CA LEU A 103 5.46 15.84 7.51
C LEU A 103 5.95 15.92 6.07
N ALA A 104 6.75 16.94 5.73
CA ALA A 104 7.31 17.12 4.39
C ALA A 104 8.63 16.35 4.15
N MET A 105 9.02 15.47 5.08
CA MET A 105 10.27 14.72 4.99
C MET A 105 10.28 13.79 3.77
N ARG A 106 11.41 13.74 3.07
CA ARG A 106 11.61 12.87 1.89
C ARG A 106 11.48 11.38 2.25
N LEU A 107 11.87 11.02 3.47
CA LEU A 107 11.76 9.65 3.98
C LEU A 107 10.31 9.15 4.01
N LEU A 108 9.35 10.01 4.37
CA LEU A 108 7.93 9.64 4.42
C LEU A 108 7.39 9.26 3.03
N TRP A 109 7.80 9.99 1.99
CA TRP A 109 7.45 9.66 0.62
C TRP A 109 8.01 8.30 0.19
N ILE A 110 9.25 8.02 0.56
CA ILE A 110 9.90 6.76 0.20
C ILE A 110 9.27 5.59 0.95
N PHE A 111 8.99 5.77 2.24
CA PHE A 111 8.24 4.80 3.02
C PHE A 111 6.83 4.55 2.44
N TRP A 112 6.14 5.62 2.01
CA TRP A 112 4.84 5.51 1.36
C TRP A 112 4.92 4.71 0.06
N PHE A 113 5.88 5.01 -0.83
CA PHE A 113 6.07 4.28 -2.08
C PHE A 113 6.43 2.81 -1.82
N VAL A 114 7.35 2.53 -0.91
CA VAL A 114 7.72 1.16 -0.52
C VAL A 114 6.50 0.40 0.00
N SER A 115 5.71 1.01 0.88
CA SER A 115 4.48 0.41 1.41
C SER A 115 3.46 0.12 0.30
N PHE A 116 3.28 1.06 -0.64
CA PHE A 116 2.39 0.90 -1.78
C PHE A 116 2.81 -0.23 -2.72
N PHE A 117 4.10 -0.30 -3.08
CA PHE A 117 4.64 -1.37 -3.92
C PHE A 117 4.56 -2.73 -3.22
N LEU A 118 4.87 -2.78 -1.93
CA LEU A 118 4.78 -4.01 -1.14
C LEU A 118 3.32 -4.50 -1.09
N TYR A 119 2.36 -3.59 -0.91
CA TYR A 119 0.94 -3.91 -0.99
C TYR A 119 0.57 -4.52 -2.36
N LEU A 120 0.95 -3.87 -3.47
CA LEU A 120 0.71 -4.40 -4.82
C LEU A 120 1.33 -5.79 -5.03
N PHE A 121 2.57 -5.98 -4.58
CA PHE A 121 3.28 -7.25 -4.69
C PHE A 121 2.54 -8.38 -3.95
N PHE A 122 2.11 -8.12 -2.70
CA PHE A 122 1.33 -9.10 -1.93
C PHE A 122 -0.03 -9.39 -2.58
N GLN A 123 -0.70 -8.38 -3.14
CA GLN A 123 -1.96 -8.58 -3.85
C GLN A 123 -1.77 -9.47 -5.09
N LEU A 124 -0.72 -9.23 -5.88
CA LEU A 124 -0.40 -10.07 -7.05
C LEU A 124 -0.08 -11.51 -6.64
N LEU A 125 0.71 -11.70 -5.59
CA LEU A 125 1.06 -13.01 -5.07
C LEU A 125 -0.17 -13.77 -4.56
N GLN A 126 -1.07 -13.09 -3.85
CA GLN A 126 -2.31 -13.67 -3.35
C GLN A 126 -3.29 -14.00 -4.49
N PHE A 127 -3.38 -13.13 -5.49
CA PHE A 127 -4.18 -13.34 -6.69
C PHE A 127 -3.71 -14.58 -7.45
N ARG A 128 -2.40 -14.69 -7.72
CA ARG A 128 -1.78 -15.87 -8.33
C ARG A 128 -2.10 -17.12 -7.52
N ARG A 129 -1.78 -17.15 -6.22
CA ARG A 129 -2.02 -18.34 -5.38
C ARG A 129 -3.48 -18.77 -5.43
N ARG A 130 -4.44 -17.88 -5.15
CA ARG A 130 -5.85 -18.26 -5.06
C ARG A 130 -6.52 -18.58 -6.40
N HIS A 131 -6.10 -17.99 -7.51
CA HIS A 131 -6.64 -18.36 -8.81
C HIS A 131 -6.17 -19.73 -9.30
N TYR A 132 -4.91 -20.10 -9.04
CA TYR A 132 -4.37 -21.39 -9.48
C TYR A 132 -4.68 -22.57 -8.54
N THR A 133 -5.11 -22.32 -7.29
CA THR A 133 -5.48 -23.42 -6.37
C THR A 133 -6.92 -23.92 -6.55
N VAL A 134 -7.75 -23.25 -7.34
CA VAL A 134 -9.12 -23.72 -7.64
C VAL A 134 -9.07 -24.74 -8.78
N LEU A 135 -8.42 -25.87 -8.53
CA LEU A 135 -8.75 -27.12 -9.23
C LEU A 135 -10.23 -27.41 -8.93
N LYS A 136 -11.02 -27.65 -9.99
CA LYS A 136 -12.45 -28.00 -9.93
C LYS A 136 -12.71 -28.86 -8.69
N ARG A 137 -13.38 -28.30 -7.67
CA ARG A 137 -14.23 -29.15 -6.82
C ARG A 137 -15.31 -29.65 -7.76
N VAL A 138 -15.09 -30.80 -8.36
CA VAL A 138 -16.18 -31.61 -8.90
C VAL A 138 -17.11 -31.75 -7.71
N GLN A 139 -18.27 -31.09 -7.76
CA GLN A 139 -19.34 -31.44 -6.85
C GLN A 139 -19.59 -32.90 -7.18
N VAL A 140 -19.16 -33.80 -6.29
CA VAL A 140 -19.63 -35.17 -6.29
C VAL A 140 -21.11 -35.03 -5.92
N VAL A 141 -21.93 -34.80 -6.94
CA VAL A 141 -23.37 -34.89 -6.81
C VAL A 141 -23.61 -36.38 -6.65
N ASP A 142 -23.76 -36.80 -5.41
CA ASP A 142 -24.11 -38.17 -5.10
C ASP A 142 -25.53 -38.39 -5.67
N GLU A 143 -25.64 -39.18 -6.74
CA GLU A 143 -26.94 -39.46 -7.38
C GLU A 143 -27.96 -40.05 -6.40
N ARG A 144 -27.47 -40.57 -5.26
CA ARG A 144 -28.27 -41.08 -4.15
C ARG A 144 -29.10 -40.01 -3.43
N GLU A 145 -28.64 -38.76 -3.40
CA GLU A 145 -29.39 -37.64 -2.79
C GLU A 145 -30.62 -37.24 -3.62
N LYS A 146 -30.68 -37.62 -4.91
CA LYS A 146 -31.83 -37.37 -5.79
C LYS A 146 -33.06 -38.20 -5.39
N TYR A 147 -32.85 -39.35 -4.75
CA TYR A 147 -33.91 -40.30 -4.39
C TYR A 147 -34.23 -40.35 -2.90
N LEU A 148 -33.49 -39.60 -2.07
CA LEU A 148 -33.78 -39.51 -0.65
C LEU A 148 -34.89 -38.47 -0.42
N PRO A 149 -36.00 -38.84 0.27
CA PRO A 149 -37.03 -37.88 0.61
C PRO A 149 -36.41 -36.79 1.49
N ARG A 150 -36.60 -35.51 1.10
CA ARG A 150 -36.14 -34.37 1.88
C ARG A 150 -36.77 -34.45 3.26
N ARG A 151 -35.92 -34.61 4.29
CA ARG A 151 -36.36 -34.63 5.68
C ARG A 151 -36.97 -33.27 6.01
N ASN A 152 -38.28 -33.22 6.17
CA ASN A 152 -38.97 -32.07 6.73
C ASN A 152 -38.56 -31.97 8.20
N HIS A 153 -37.75 -30.97 8.54
CA HIS A 153 -37.56 -30.57 9.92
C HIS A 153 -38.85 -29.84 10.35
N TYR A 154 -39.64 -30.50 11.19
CA TYR A 154 -40.71 -29.88 11.97
C TYR A 154 -40.10 -28.98 13.05
#